data_AF-A0A2E1PME6-F1
#
_entry.id   AF-A0A2E1PME6-F1
#
_cell.length_a   1.000
_cell.length_b   1.000
_cell.length_c   1.000
_cell.angle_alpha   90.00
_cell.angle_beta   90.00
_cell.angle_gamma   90.00
#
_symmetry.space_group_name_H-M   'P 1'
#
loop_
_entity.id
_entity.type
_entity.pdbx_description
1 polymer ?
#
loop_
_entity_poly.entity_id
_entity_poly.type
_entity_poly.pdbx_seq_one_letter_code
_entity_poly.pdbx_strand_id
1 'polypeptide(L)'
;MILFNHKKIYKSDVQLALSEDLGDKDLSDGIIRDQIVKAFLKAKDDGLFCGRDWFEESFMQIDKKIEFKWKFNDGDFFKNGDEIVEIKGN
;
A
#
# COMPACT_ATOMS: atom_id res chain seq x y z
N MET A 1 -16.33 27.82 1.28
CA MET A 1 -15.99 26.38 1.26
C MET A 1 -14.47 26.29 1.17
N ILE A 2 -13.80 26.07 2.30
CA ILE A 2 -12.33 26.01 2.34
C ILE A 2 -11.95 24.69 1.66
N LEU A 3 -11.43 24.79 0.44
CA LEU A 3 -10.70 23.70 -0.20
C LEU A 3 -9.42 23.49 0.61
N PHE A 4 -9.48 22.63 1.63
CA PHE A 4 -8.28 22.07 2.21
C PHE A 4 -7.47 21.44 1.08
N ASN A 5 -6.20 21.76 1.01
CA ASN A 5 -5.28 21.27 0.00
C ASN A 5 -4.96 19.79 0.30
N HIS A 6 -5.93 18.89 0.08
CA HIS A 6 -5.87 17.45 0.40
C HIS A 6 -4.74 16.69 -0.31
N LYS A 7 -4.07 17.31 -1.29
CA LYS A 7 -3.10 16.64 -2.18
C LYS A 7 -1.76 16.22 -1.56
N LYS A 8 -1.53 16.37 -0.25
CA LYS A 8 -0.20 16.07 0.35
C LYS A 8 -0.18 15.42 1.74
N ILE A 9 -1.33 15.11 2.34
CA ILE A 9 -1.37 14.59 3.71
C ILE A 9 -0.94 13.11 3.77
N TYR A 10 -1.35 12.29 2.79
CA TYR A 10 -1.04 10.86 2.77
C TYR A 10 0.47 10.57 2.83
N LYS A 11 1.31 11.40 2.22
CA LYS A 11 2.77 11.22 2.24
C LYS A 11 3.34 11.36 3.64
N SER A 12 2.95 12.40 4.37
CA SER A 12 3.42 12.62 5.74
C SER A 12 2.86 11.57 6.70
N ASP A 13 1.59 11.18 6.53
CA ASP A 13 0.97 10.15 7.37
C ASP A 13 1.68 8.81 7.20
N VAL A 14 1.91 8.41 5.95
CA VAL A 14 2.66 7.19 5.62
C VAL A 14 4.08 7.26 6.17
N GLN A 15 4.76 8.39 6.01
CA GLN A 15 6.12 8.56 6.54
C GLN A 15 6.16 8.39 8.06
N LEU A 16 5.19 8.97 8.78
CA LEU A 16 5.08 8.84 10.23
C LEU A 16 4.83 7.39 10.64
N ALA A 17 3.89 6.70 9.98
CA ALA A 17 3.59 5.29 10.24
C ALA A 17 4.78 4.36 9.97
N LEU A 18 5.50 4.57 8.86
CA LEU A 18 6.71 3.80 8.54
C LEU A 18 7.84 4.06 9.54
N SER A 19 8.00 5.32 9.98
CA SER A 19 9.04 5.67 10.97
C SER A 19 8.76 5.07 12.35
N GLU A 20 7.48 4.95 12.73
CA GLU A 20 7.05 4.27 13.95
C GLU A 20 7.39 2.77 13.91
N ASP A 21 7.09 2.10 12.80
CA ASP A 21 7.19 0.64 12.67
C ASP A 21 8.62 0.15 12.42
N LEU A 22 9.37 0.82 11.54
CA LEU A 22 10.69 0.37 11.08
C LEU A 22 11.85 0.83 11.97
N GLY A 23 11.66 1.86 12.81
CA GLY A 23 12.75 2.42 13.62
C GLY A 23 14.02 2.71 12.80
N ASP A 24 15.18 2.25 13.29
CA ASP A 24 16.47 2.41 12.58
C ASP A 24 16.74 1.32 11.51
N LYS A 25 16.07 0.16 11.58
CA LYS A 25 16.21 -0.97 10.64
C LYS A 25 15.25 -2.11 10.98
N ASP A 26 14.69 -2.75 9.95
CA ASP A 26 14.05 -4.06 10.08
C ASP A 26 15.12 -5.14 10.35
N LEU A 27 15.06 -5.77 11.51
CA LEU A 27 16.04 -6.78 11.94
C LEU A 27 15.91 -8.11 11.19
N SER A 28 14.81 -8.32 10.47
CA SER A 28 14.57 -9.52 9.66
C SER A 28 15.01 -9.38 8.20
N ASP A 29 15.40 -8.16 7.79
CA ASP A 29 15.99 -7.87 6.49
C ASP A 29 17.31 -8.63 6.32
N GLY A 30 17.36 -9.52 5.33
CA GLY A 30 18.52 -10.39 5.06
C GLY A 30 18.31 -11.89 5.28
N ILE A 31 17.13 -12.33 5.76
CA ILE A 31 16.79 -13.76 5.84
C ILE A 31 16.31 -14.29 4.47
N ILE A 32 15.77 -13.42 3.63
CA ILE A 32 15.12 -13.77 2.35
C ILE A 32 16.02 -13.34 1.19
N ARG A 33 15.98 -14.11 0.10
CA ARG A 33 16.72 -13.79 -1.12
C ARG A 33 16.14 -12.56 -1.80
N ASP A 34 17.03 -11.68 -2.25
CA ASP A 34 16.72 -10.54 -3.11
C ASP A 34 16.15 -11.02 -4.47
N GLN A 35 14.82 -11.00 -4.61
CA GLN A 35 14.15 -11.47 -5.82
C GLN A 35 12.81 -10.76 -6.03
N ILE A 36 12.43 -10.57 -7.30
CA ILE A 36 11.11 -10.02 -7.64
C ILE A 36 10.03 -11.08 -7.38
N VAL A 37 9.07 -10.74 -6.53
CA VAL A 37 7.92 -11.57 -6.18
C VAL A 37 6.62 -10.96 -6.68
N LYS A 38 5.55 -11.75 -6.60
CA LYS A 38 4.17 -11.31 -6.79
C LYS A 38 3.38 -11.54 -5.52
N ALA A 39 2.65 -10.53 -5.08
CA ALA A 39 1.75 -10.57 -3.93
C ALA A 39 0.36 -10.04 -4.31
N PHE A 40 -0.64 -10.30 -3.48
CA PHE A 40 -2.00 -9.82 -3.69
C PHE A 40 -2.67 -9.43 -2.38
N LEU A 41 -3.45 -8.35 -2.41
CA LEU A 41 -4.36 -7.95 -1.33
C LEU A 41 -5.71 -8.64 -1.57
N LYS A 42 -6.14 -9.48 -0.64
CA LYS A 42 -7.40 -10.25 -0.76
C LYS A 42 -8.39 -9.86 0.33
N ALA A 43 -9.62 -9.53 -0.09
CA ALA A 43 -10.73 -9.25 0.81
C ALA A 43 -11.16 -10.51 1.57
N LYS A 44 -11.32 -10.38 2.89
CA LYS A 44 -11.84 -11.46 3.76
C LYS A 44 -13.29 -11.22 4.20
N ASP A 45 -13.90 -10.15 3.72
CA ASP A 45 -15.31 -9.82 3.90
C ASP A 45 -15.77 -8.88 2.77
N ASP A 46 -17.07 -8.61 2.68
CA ASP A 46 -17.65 -7.62 1.77
C ASP A 46 -17.37 -6.19 2.26
N GLY A 47 -17.20 -5.23 1.34
CA GLY A 47 -16.92 -3.86 1.75
C GLY A 47 -16.90 -2.82 0.63
N LEU A 48 -16.54 -1.60 1.00
CA LEU A 48 -16.27 -0.46 0.12
C LEU A 48 -14.77 -0.15 0.17
N PHE A 49 -14.12 -0.09 -0.98
CA PHE A 49 -12.68 0.15 -1.06
C PHE A 49 -12.35 1.64 -0.93
N CYS A 50 -11.29 1.96 -0.20
CA CYS A 50 -10.75 3.31 -0.04
C CYS A 50 -9.29 3.23 0.45
N GLY A 51 -8.46 4.19 0.06
CA GLY A 51 -7.09 4.33 0.59
C GLY A 51 -6.00 3.93 -0.40
N ARG A 52 -6.30 3.88 -1.70
CA ARG A 52 -5.31 3.57 -2.74
C ARG A 52 -4.04 4.42 -2.65
N ASP A 53 -4.18 5.74 -2.43
CA ASP A 53 -3.04 6.66 -2.36
C ASP A 53 -2.11 6.36 -1.17
N TRP A 54 -2.68 6.03 0.00
CA TRP A 54 -1.89 5.64 1.19
C TRP A 54 -1.21 4.29 0.96
N PHE A 55 -1.91 3.35 0.33
CA PHE A 55 -1.37 2.04 0.01
C PHE A 55 -0.15 2.17 -0.92
N GLU A 56 -0.30 2.81 -2.08
CA GLU A 56 0.81 2.97 -3.04
C GLU A 56 2.01 3.70 -2.42
N GLU A 57 1.75 4.79 -1.67
CA GLU A 57 2.82 5.57 -1.04
C GLU A 57 3.62 4.77 -0.01
N SER A 58 2.98 3.85 0.74
CA SER A 58 3.67 3.00 1.73
C SER A 58 4.78 2.14 1.12
N PHE A 59 4.52 1.55 -0.05
CA PHE A 59 5.54 0.81 -0.80
C PHE A 59 6.52 1.76 -1.48
N MET A 60 6.05 2.86 -2.08
CA MET A 60 6.89 3.79 -2.84
C MET A 60 7.94 4.54 -2.00
N GLN A 61 7.69 4.71 -0.70
CA GLN A 61 8.70 5.25 0.21
C GLN A 61 9.83 4.25 0.51
N ILE A 62 9.59 2.94 0.33
CA ILE A 62 10.56 1.87 0.54
C ILE A 62 11.25 1.48 -0.78
N ASP A 63 10.49 1.09 -1.79
CA ASP A 63 10.98 0.78 -3.14
C ASP A 63 10.09 1.45 -4.22
N LYS A 64 10.72 2.29 -5.04
CA LYS A 64 10.06 3.01 -6.14
C LYS A 64 9.80 2.16 -7.38
N LYS A 65 10.28 0.91 -7.41
CA LYS A 65 10.12 -0.01 -8.53
C LYS A 65 8.91 -0.93 -8.39
N ILE A 66 8.18 -0.86 -7.28
CA ILE A 66 6.98 -1.67 -7.06
C ILE A 66 5.92 -1.35 -8.14
N GLU A 67 5.38 -2.38 -8.78
CA GLU A 67 4.32 -2.29 -9.76
C GLU A 67 2.98 -2.70 -9.13
N PHE A 68 1.93 -1.91 -9.37
CA PHE A 68 0.57 -2.21 -8.92
C PHE A 68 -0.35 -2.48 -10.09
N LYS A 69 -1.15 -3.55 -9.98
CA LYS A 69 -2.25 -3.86 -10.89
C LYS A 69 -3.56 -3.90 -10.10
N TRP A 70 -4.19 -2.74 -10.01
CA TRP A 70 -5.47 -2.55 -9.32
C TRP A 70 -6.64 -3.15 -10.10
N LYS A 71 -7.54 -3.81 -9.37
CA LYS A 71 -8.82 -4.31 -9.91
C LYS A 71 -10.01 -3.45 -9.45
N PHE A 72 -9.81 -2.58 -8.46
CA PHE A 72 -10.81 -1.71 -7.84
C PHE A 72 -10.24 -0.30 -7.66
N ASN A 73 -11.13 0.69 -7.64
CA ASN A 73 -10.83 2.09 -7.34
C ASN A 73 -11.48 2.50 -6.01
N ASP A 74 -11.00 3.59 -5.42
CA ASP A 74 -11.62 4.17 -4.23
C ASP A 74 -13.09 4.51 -4.53
N GLY A 75 -13.99 4.01 -3.67
CA GLY A 75 -15.44 4.09 -3.85
C GLY A 75 -16.08 2.88 -4.53
N ASP A 76 -15.31 1.90 -5.01
CA ASP A 76 -15.86 0.65 -5.54
C ASP A 76 -16.23 -0.31 -4.40
N PHE A 77 -17.34 -1.04 -4.55
CA PHE A 77 -17.68 -2.15 -3.67
C PHE A 77 -16.94 -3.42 -4.08
N PHE A 78 -16.51 -4.21 -3.11
CA PHE A 78 -15.90 -5.52 -3.30
C PHE A 78 -16.59 -6.58 -2.44
N LYS A 79 -16.33 -7.85 -2.77
CA LYS A 79 -16.86 -9.02 -2.09
C LYS A 79 -15.78 -9.83 -1.39
N ASN A 80 -16.21 -10.63 -0.42
CA ASN A 80 -15.36 -11.63 0.20
C ASN A 80 -14.68 -12.49 -0.87
N GLY A 81 -13.36 -12.59 -0.79
CA GLY A 81 -12.55 -13.36 -1.72
C GLY A 81 -12.01 -12.57 -2.91
N ASP A 82 -12.46 -11.34 -3.13
CA ASP A 82 -11.92 -10.51 -4.20
C ASP A 82 -10.45 -10.17 -3.96
N GLU A 83 -9.66 -10.26 -5.02
CA GLU A 83 -8.29 -9.76 -5.04
C GLU A 83 -8.31 -8.28 -5.47
N ILE A 84 -8.03 -7.39 -4.54
CA ILE A 84 -8.14 -5.94 -4.72
C ILE A 84 -7.02 -5.41 -5.64
N VAL A 85 -5.79 -5.87 -5.41
CA VAL A 85 -4.60 -5.45 -6.17
C VAL A 85 -3.57 -6.57 -6.20
N GLU A 86 -2.93 -6.75 -7.36
CA GLU A 86 -1.67 -7.51 -7.50
C GLU A 86 -0.50 -6.54 -7.40
N ILE A 87 0.53 -6.93 -6.65
CA ILE A 87 1.74 -6.16 -6.37
C ILE A 87 2.92 -6.98 -6.91
N LYS A 88 3.84 -6.33 -7.61
CA LYS A 88 5.06 -6.97 -8.11
C LYS A 88 6.27 -6.11 -7.80
N GLY A 89 7.29 -6.71 -7.20
CA GLY A 89 8.48 -5.98 -6.79
C GLY A 89 9.34 -6.81 -5.85
N ASN A 90 10.34 -6.17 -5.24
CA ASN A 90 11.21 -6.79 -4.25
C ASN A 90 10.61 -6.63 -2.85
#